data_AF-A0AAV6T4T8-F1
#
_entry.id   AF-A0AAV6T4T8-F1
#
_cell.length_a   1.000
_cell.length_b   1.000
_cell.length_c   1.000
_cell.angle_alpha   90.00
_cell.angle_beta   90.00
_cell.angle_gamma   90.00
#
_symmetry.space_group_name_H-M   'P 1'
#
loop_
_entity.id
_entity.type
_entity.pdbx_description
1 polymer ?
#
loop_
_entity_poly.entity_id
_entity_poly.type
_entity_poly.pdbx_seq_one_letter_code
_entity_poly.pdbx_strand_id
1 'polypeptide(L)'
;MACSDAECDLETVPLIALNVTVRKKLGLYLNPRNTVAADWMAVAEEMDFTYLEIVNYKTTKNPTAVILDEWQARTKDATVGKLLSILMKLERNDVLEDLRHQIDEDVRRYREKAAEPPVQVPVVDSCVPLTSEKSGITLRDSPEGAPELFDAFICYCQSDFNFVYEMIRQLEQTDYRLKLCVFDRDVLPGSCVWTITSELIEKRCRRMVVVISDEYLDSDACDFQTKFALSLCPGKPLSYLPGKG
;
A
#
# COMPACT_ATOMS: atom_id res chain seq x y z
N MET A 1 -0.27 39.33 27.00
CA MET A 1 -1.10 38.18 27.41
C MET A 1 -1.87 37.66 26.19
N ALA A 2 -1.14 37.22 25.15
CA ALA A 2 -1.70 36.82 23.85
C ALA A 2 -0.95 35.61 23.23
N CYS A 3 -0.13 34.89 24.00
CA CYS A 3 0.67 33.76 23.52
C CYS A 3 0.04 32.39 23.78
N SER A 4 -1.07 32.32 24.53
CA SER A 4 -1.60 31.05 25.04
C SER A 4 -2.45 30.25 24.05
N ASP A 5 -3.07 30.89 23.04
CA ASP A 5 -3.94 30.17 22.10
C ASP A 5 -3.18 29.44 20.99
N ALA A 6 -2.02 29.97 20.58
CA ALA A 6 -1.21 29.35 19.51
C ALA A 6 -0.41 28.12 19.97
N GLU A 7 -0.01 28.05 21.24
CA GLU A 7 0.69 26.88 21.81
C GLU A 7 -0.25 25.69 22.02
N CYS A 8 -1.46 25.93 22.55
CA CYS A 8 -2.49 24.89 22.72
C CYS A 8 -2.88 24.22 21.40
N ASP A 9 -2.78 24.95 20.29
CA ASP A 9 -3.12 24.45 18.96
C ASP A 9 -2.10 23.43 18.41
N LEU A 10 -0.83 23.58 18.76
CA LEU A 10 0.26 22.73 18.27
C LEU A 10 0.38 21.40 19.02
N GLU A 11 -0.10 21.36 20.27
CA GLU A 11 -0.11 20.15 21.11
C GLU A 11 -1.09 19.08 20.61
N THR A 12 -2.01 19.41 19.72
CA THR A 12 -2.97 18.45 19.14
C THR A 12 -2.54 17.91 17.78
N VAL A 13 -1.53 18.52 17.17
CA VAL A 13 -1.13 18.23 15.78
C VAL A 13 -0.03 17.16 15.78
N PRO A 14 -0.24 16.01 15.10
CA PRO A 14 0.76 14.96 15.03
C PRO A 14 1.97 15.38 14.19
N LEU A 15 3.13 14.78 14.45
CA LEU A 15 4.37 15.05 13.70
C LEU A 15 4.24 14.83 12.19
N ILE A 16 3.32 13.99 11.73
CA ILE A 16 3.09 13.75 10.29
C ILE A 16 2.66 15.02 9.53
N ALA A 17 2.17 16.05 10.25
CA ALA A 17 1.92 17.36 9.67
C ALA A 17 3.20 18.01 9.11
N LEU A 18 4.36 17.74 9.71
CA LEU A 18 5.65 18.27 9.25
C LEU A 18 6.10 17.55 7.98
N ASN A 19 6.28 18.33 6.92
CA ASN A 19 6.63 17.80 5.61
C ASN A 19 8.11 17.34 5.55
N VAL A 20 8.46 16.66 4.46
CA VAL A 20 9.82 16.14 4.22
C VAL A 20 10.87 17.26 4.22
N THR A 21 10.54 18.47 3.77
CA THR A 21 11.45 19.62 3.72
C THR A 21 11.82 20.09 5.13
N VAL A 22 10.84 20.26 6.02
CA VAL A 22 11.08 20.65 7.42
C VAL A 22 11.86 19.56 8.15
N ARG A 23 11.48 18.29 7.99
CA ARG A 23 12.22 17.15 8.58
C ARG A 23 13.67 17.07 8.10
N LYS A 24 13.93 17.34 6.81
CA LYS A 24 15.30 17.43 6.28
C LYS A 24 16.07 18.59 6.90
N LYS A 25 15.46 19.77 7.00
CA LYS A 25 16.11 20.94 7.63
C LYS A 25 16.40 20.69 9.10
N LEU A 26 15.47 20.15 9.87
CA LEU A 26 15.72 19.73 11.27
C LEU A 26 16.96 18.84 11.37
N GLY A 27 17.11 17.86 10.47
CA GLY A 27 18.32 17.05 10.38
C GLY A 27 19.59 17.84 10.08
N LEU A 28 19.54 18.90 9.27
CA LEU A 28 20.71 19.74 8.98
C LEU A 28 21.18 20.52 10.22
N TYR A 29 20.27 20.94 11.11
CA TYR A 29 20.62 21.67 12.34
C TYR A 29 21.05 20.75 13.49
N LEU A 30 20.46 19.54 13.57
CA LEU A 30 20.58 18.66 14.74
C LEU A 30 21.53 17.47 14.54
N ASN A 31 21.74 17.01 13.31
CA ASN A 31 22.69 15.90 13.05
C ASN A 31 24.16 16.26 13.24
N PRO A 32 24.65 17.48 12.91
CA PRO A 32 26.03 17.85 13.13
C PRO A 32 26.37 17.82 14.62
N ARG A 33 27.48 17.16 14.98
CA ARG A 33 27.98 17.18 16.36
C ARG A 33 28.45 18.58 16.70
N ASN A 34 27.83 19.17 17.71
CA ASN A 34 28.25 20.43 18.29
C ASN A 34 28.81 20.17 19.70
N THR A 35 29.87 20.88 20.08
CA THR A 35 30.47 20.75 21.41
C THR A 35 29.72 21.54 22.47
N VAL A 36 28.90 22.51 22.06
CA VAL A 36 28.21 23.44 22.97
C VAL A 36 26.68 23.32 22.86
N ALA A 37 26.16 23.15 21.64
CA ALA A 37 24.72 23.03 21.43
C ALA A 37 24.27 21.56 21.49
N ALA A 38 23.07 21.33 22.02
CA ALA A 38 22.41 20.03 22.00
C ALA A 38 22.25 19.53 20.56
N ASP A 39 22.61 18.28 20.31
CA ASP A 39 22.43 17.61 19.03
C ASP A 39 21.22 16.65 19.07
N TRP A 40 21.02 15.91 17.99
CA TRP A 40 19.91 14.96 17.87
C TRP A 40 19.91 13.87 18.95
N MET A 41 21.05 13.58 19.60
CA MET A 41 21.09 12.58 20.68
C MET A 41 20.41 13.12 21.94
N ALA A 42 20.68 14.37 22.30
CA ALA A 42 19.98 15.03 23.41
C ALA A 42 18.47 15.16 23.14
N VAL A 43 18.10 15.43 21.89
CA VAL A 43 16.69 15.41 21.46
C VAL A 43 16.07 14.02 21.61
N ALA A 44 16.80 12.95 21.25
CA ALA A 44 16.32 11.58 21.40
C ALA A 44 16.20 11.15 22.87
N GLU A 45 17.11 11.60 23.75
CA GLU A 45 17.01 11.35 25.19
C GLU A 45 15.75 11.98 25.79
N GLU A 46 15.42 13.21 25.40
CA GLU A 46 14.18 13.90 25.80
C GLU A 46 12.90 13.26 25.22
N MET A 47 13.04 12.44 24.17
CA MET A 47 11.95 11.62 23.60
C MET A 47 11.89 10.21 24.23
N ASP A 48 12.61 9.97 25.33
CA ASP A 48 12.70 8.70 26.05
C ASP A 48 13.31 7.54 25.23
N PHE A 49 14.18 7.82 24.25
CA PHE A 49 14.96 6.77 23.60
C PHE A 49 16.06 6.25 24.51
N THR A 50 16.23 4.94 24.52
CA THR A 50 17.29 4.29 25.29
C THR A 50 18.66 4.54 24.64
N TYR A 51 19.72 4.51 25.45
CA TYR A 51 21.09 4.68 24.97
C TYR A 51 21.45 3.74 23.80
N LEU A 52 21.01 2.48 23.85
CA LEU A 52 21.30 1.50 22.79
C LEU A 52 20.63 1.87 21.46
N GLU A 53 19.42 2.42 21.50
CA GLU A 53 18.72 2.89 20.31
C GLU A 53 19.43 4.09 19.70
N ILE A 54 19.82 5.05 20.53
CA ILE A 54 20.60 6.22 20.09
C ILE A 54 21.92 5.77 19.46
N VAL A 55 22.62 4.81 20.07
CA VAL A 55 23.86 4.26 19.49
C VAL A 55 23.60 3.58 18.16
N ASN A 56 22.52 2.80 18.04
CA ASN A 56 22.16 2.12 16.82
C ASN A 56 21.87 3.11 15.67
N TYR A 57 21.12 4.18 15.96
CA TYR A 57 20.75 5.18 14.97
C TYR A 57 21.91 6.08 14.51
N LYS A 58 23.05 6.10 15.20
CA LYS A 58 24.27 6.82 14.74
C LYS A 58 24.77 6.35 13.37
N THR A 59 24.47 5.11 12.99
CA THR A 59 24.90 4.53 11.71
C THR A 59 24.03 5.00 10.54
N THR A 60 22.87 5.59 10.83
CA THR A 60 21.93 6.05 9.80
C THR A 60 22.36 7.39 9.19
N LYS A 61 21.96 7.62 7.94
CA LYS A 61 22.34 8.84 7.20
C LYS A 61 21.68 10.11 7.74
N ASN A 62 20.47 9.99 8.32
CA ASN A 62 19.75 11.11 8.93
C ASN A 62 19.09 10.64 10.24
N PRO A 63 19.87 10.59 11.35
CA PRO A 63 19.36 10.15 12.64
C PRO A 63 18.15 10.95 13.13
N THR A 64 18.13 12.28 12.95
CA THR A 64 16.97 13.12 13.32
C THR A 64 15.67 12.67 12.64
N ALA A 65 15.70 12.30 11.36
CA ALA A 65 14.49 11.83 10.68
C ALA A 65 14.00 10.49 11.26
N VAL A 66 14.92 9.56 11.52
CA VAL A 66 14.59 8.24 12.06
C VAL A 66 13.98 8.34 13.44
N ILE A 67 14.54 9.15 14.35
CA ILE A 67 13.98 9.31 15.70
C ILE A 67 12.59 9.96 15.66
N LEU A 68 12.32 10.88 14.73
CA LEU A 68 10.99 11.50 14.60
C LEU A 68 9.95 10.51 14.08
N ASP A 69 10.33 9.64 13.14
CA ASP A 69 9.44 8.60 12.61
C ASP A 69 9.14 7.53 13.68
N GLU A 70 10.17 7.07 14.39
CA GLU A 70 10.05 6.12 15.50
C GLU A 70 9.26 6.68 16.68
N TRP A 71 9.48 7.94 17.05
CA TRP A 71 8.78 8.57 18.16
C TRP A 71 7.28 8.66 17.90
N GLN A 72 6.91 8.99 16.67
CA GLN A 72 5.53 9.01 16.21
C GLN A 72 4.89 7.61 16.17
N ALA A 73 5.67 6.57 15.85
CA ALA A 73 5.17 5.19 15.83
C ALA A 73 4.91 4.63 17.24
N ARG A 74 5.71 5.05 18.23
CA ARG A 74 5.65 4.54 19.62
C ARG A 74 4.55 5.17 20.45
N THR A 75 4.32 6.48 20.28
CA THR A 75 3.46 7.24 21.17
C THR A 75 2.53 8.17 20.41
N LYS A 76 1.28 8.27 20.89
CA LYS A 76 0.30 9.24 20.37
C LYS A 76 0.58 10.67 20.85
N ASP A 77 1.42 10.81 21.86
CA ASP A 77 1.83 12.10 22.45
C ASP A 77 2.94 12.79 21.63
N ALA A 78 3.38 12.17 20.53
CA ALA A 78 4.38 12.71 19.63
C ALA A 78 3.77 13.81 18.73
N THR A 79 3.64 15.00 19.30
CA THR A 79 2.99 16.17 18.70
C THR A 79 4.02 17.21 18.26
N VAL A 80 3.61 18.11 17.36
CA VAL A 80 4.45 19.23 16.94
C VAL A 80 4.75 20.15 18.12
N GLY A 81 3.77 20.42 19.00
CA GLY A 81 3.97 21.18 20.23
C GLY A 81 5.03 20.57 21.14
N LYS A 82 4.95 19.27 21.39
CA LYS A 82 5.93 18.56 22.22
C LYS A 82 7.34 18.55 21.61
N LEU A 83 7.47 18.47 20.28
CA LEU A 83 8.77 18.63 19.62
C LEU A 83 9.35 20.03 19.87
N LEU A 84 8.54 21.08 19.74
CA LEU A 84 8.98 22.46 19.95
C LEU A 84 9.37 22.72 21.40
N SER A 85 8.63 22.15 22.36
CA SER A 85 8.97 22.28 23.78
C SER A 85 10.28 21.56 24.13
N ILE A 86 10.56 20.40 23.53
CA ILE A 86 11.86 19.73 23.65
C ILE A 86 12.98 20.62 23.08
N LEU A 87 12.81 21.17 21.88
CA LEU A 87 13.83 22.04 21.26
C LEU A 87 14.07 23.32 22.08
N MET A 88 13.02 23.88 22.67
CA MET A 88 13.12 25.03 23.56
C MET A 88 13.84 24.67 24.87
N LYS A 89 13.53 23.50 25.47
CA LYS A 89 14.20 22.99 26.67
C LYS A 89 15.70 22.75 26.43
N LEU A 90 16.07 22.32 25.24
CA LEU A 90 17.45 22.11 24.81
C LEU A 90 18.15 23.39 24.31
N GLU A 91 17.51 24.56 24.48
CA GLU A 91 18.01 25.88 24.10
C GLU A 91 18.39 26.01 22.61
N ARG A 92 17.78 25.19 21.73
CA ARG A 92 17.96 25.27 20.26
C ARG A 92 17.04 26.32 19.64
N ASN A 93 17.15 27.55 20.14
CA ASN A 93 16.37 28.70 19.68
C ASN A 93 16.66 29.05 18.21
N ASP A 94 17.88 28.75 17.72
CA ASP A 94 18.28 28.88 16.32
C ASP A 94 17.34 28.11 15.37
N VAL A 95 17.03 26.86 15.74
CA VAL A 95 16.15 25.99 14.95
C VAL A 95 14.71 26.49 15.00
N LEU A 96 14.27 26.96 16.17
CA LEU A 96 12.92 27.49 16.35
C LEU A 96 12.72 28.75 15.50
N GLU A 97 13.64 29.71 15.56
CA GLU A 97 13.55 30.96 14.79
C GLU A 97 13.55 30.72 13.27
N ASP A 98 14.45 29.87 12.77
CA ASP A 98 14.62 29.65 11.33
C ASP A 98 13.50 28.79 10.72
N LEU A 99 12.91 27.87 11.49
CA LEU A 99 11.90 26.92 10.98
C LEU A 99 10.46 27.27 11.36
N ARG A 100 10.22 28.22 12.27
CA ARG A 100 8.87 28.53 12.79
C ARG A 100 7.85 28.75 11.68
N HIS A 101 8.17 29.62 10.72
CA HIS A 101 7.27 29.94 9.62
C HIS A 101 6.91 28.72 8.77
N GLN A 102 7.87 27.81 8.51
CA GLN A 102 7.62 26.61 7.71
C GLN A 102 6.79 25.58 8.48
N ILE A 103 7.03 25.46 9.79
CA ILE A 103 6.26 24.57 10.67
C ILE A 103 4.80 25.06 10.75
N ASP A 104 4.58 26.35 10.98
CA ASP A 104 3.23 26.92 11.08
C ASP A 104 2.45 26.76 9.75
N GLU A 105 3.12 26.92 8.61
CA GLU A 105 2.54 26.70 7.28
C GLU A 105 2.18 25.22 7.04
N ASP A 106 3.04 24.29 7.44
CA ASP A 106 2.78 22.85 7.35
C ASP A 106 1.59 22.43 8.22
N VAL A 107 1.51 22.95 9.45
CA VAL A 107 0.40 22.71 10.36
C VAL A 107 -0.91 23.26 9.78
N ARG A 108 -0.89 24.47 9.19
CA ARG A 108 -2.06 25.05 8.53
C ARG A 108 -2.55 24.14 7.40
N ARG A 109 -1.65 23.73 6.50
CA ARG A 109 -1.99 22.84 5.38
C ARG A 109 -2.54 21.50 5.84
N TYR A 110 -1.98 20.95 6.93
CA TYR A 110 -2.47 19.70 7.51
C TYR A 110 -3.90 19.85 8.01
N ARG A 111 -4.22 20.96 8.69
CA ARG A 111 -5.57 21.25 9.18
C ARG A 111 -6.57 21.48 8.05
N GLU A 112 -6.18 22.21 7.00
CA GLU A 112 -7.03 22.41 5.81
C GLU A 112 -7.40 21.06 5.17
N LYS A 113 -6.42 20.17 4.99
CA LYS A 113 -6.66 18.81 4.47
C LYS A 113 -7.47 17.92 5.41
N ALA A 114 -7.34 18.09 6.73
CA ALA A 114 -8.12 17.34 7.71
C ALA A 114 -9.57 17.86 7.81
N ALA A 115 -9.81 19.13 7.47
CA ALA A 115 -11.13 19.74 7.40
C ALA A 115 -11.85 19.42 6.08
N GLU A 116 -11.12 19.04 5.03
CA GLU A 116 -11.73 18.41 3.86
C GLU A 116 -12.29 17.04 4.25
N PRO A 117 -13.60 16.78 4.10
CA PRO A 117 -14.15 15.45 4.31
C PRO A 117 -13.40 14.48 3.40
N PRO A 118 -13.19 13.20 3.79
CA PRO A 118 -12.53 12.23 2.92
C PRO A 118 -13.29 12.19 1.60
N VAL A 119 -12.71 12.84 0.58
CA VAL A 119 -13.20 12.73 -0.78
C VAL A 119 -12.90 11.29 -1.14
N GLN A 120 -13.91 10.44 -1.02
CA GLN A 120 -13.91 9.15 -1.68
C GLN A 120 -13.86 9.46 -3.17
N VAL A 121 -12.65 9.69 -3.68
CA VAL A 121 -12.39 9.62 -5.10
C VAL A 121 -12.78 8.21 -5.50
N PRO A 122 -13.64 8.03 -6.53
CA PRO A 122 -13.92 6.70 -7.07
C PRO A 122 -12.57 6.03 -7.32
N VAL A 123 -12.47 4.75 -6.93
CA VAL A 123 -11.26 3.89 -6.97
C VAL A 123 -10.23 4.44 -7.94
N VAL A 124 -9.13 4.99 -7.41
CA VAL A 124 -7.96 5.34 -8.21
C VAL A 124 -7.24 4.04 -8.51
N ASP A 125 -7.75 3.30 -9.49
CA ASP A 125 -6.93 2.30 -10.15
C ASP A 125 -5.84 3.08 -10.89
N SER A 126 -4.58 2.62 -10.80
CA SER A 126 -3.49 3.20 -11.58
C SER A 126 -3.65 2.92 -13.08
N CYS A 127 -4.61 2.07 -13.43
CA CYS A 127 -5.18 1.99 -14.75
C CYS A 127 -6.19 3.12 -14.93
N VAL A 128 -6.01 3.95 -15.95
CA VAL A 128 -7.06 4.85 -16.46
C VAL A 128 -8.39 4.10 -16.41
N PRO A 129 -9.44 4.58 -15.71
CA PRO A 129 -10.74 3.97 -15.84
C PRO A 129 -11.07 4.06 -17.32
N LEU A 130 -10.99 2.92 -18.01
CA LEU A 130 -11.22 2.85 -19.44
C LEU A 130 -12.73 3.08 -19.60
N THR A 131 -13.10 4.35 -19.68
CA THR A 131 -14.41 4.82 -20.08
C THR A 131 -14.60 4.44 -21.54
N SER A 132 -14.91 3.18 -21.78
CA SER A 132 -15.68 2.72 -22.92
C SER A 132 -16.09 1.29 -22.65
N GLU A 133 -17.40 1.07 -22.56
CA GLU A 133 -18.09 -0.21 -22.40
C GLU A 133 -17.84 -1.20 -23.58
N LYS A 134 -16.70 -1.12 -24.29
CA LYS A 134 -16.45 -1.84 -25.54
C LYS A 134 -15.00 -2.27 -25.75
N SER A 135 -14.32 -2.76 -24.71
CA SER A 135 -13.14 -3.61 -24.93
C SER A 135 -13.51 -5.04 -24.54
N GLY A 136 -13.57 -5.92 -25.54
CA GLY A 136 -13.77 -7.35 -25.30
C GLY A 136 -12.64 -7.89 -24.44
N ILE A 137 -12.99 -8.64 -23.41
CA ILE A 137 -12.01 -9.31 -22.53
C ILE A 137 -11.56 -10.61 -23.18
N THR A 138 -12.48 -11.27 -23.90
CA THR A 138 -12.22 -12.53 -24.57
C THR A 138 -12.28 -12.43 -26.08
N LEU A 139 -11.68 -13.41 -26.76
CA LEU A 139 -11.65 -13.48 -28.23
C LEU A 139 -13.04 -13.49 -28.88
N ARG A 140 -14.09 -13.91 -28.16
CA ARG A 140 -15.46 -14.02 -28.68
C ARG A 140 -16.41 -12.96 -28.12
N ASP A 141 -15.91 -11.98 -27.37
CA ASP A 141 -16.73 -10.84 -26.96
C ASP A 141 -17.17 -10.05 -28.20
N SER A 142 -18.48 -9.86 -28.35
CA SER A 142 -19.06 -9.03 -29.41
C SER A 142 -19.12 -7.57 -28.97
N PRO A 143 -18.72 -6.58 -29.80
CA PRO A 143 -18.73 -5.15 -29.45
C PRO A 143 -20.14 -4.57 -29.20
N GLU A 144 -21.19 -5.33 -29.49
CA GLU A 144 -22.59 -4.95 -29.34
C GLU A 144 -23.43 -6.05 -28.65
N GLY A 145 -22.80 -7.16 -28.26
CA GLY A 145 -23.48 -8.34 -27.72
C GLY A 145 -23.32 -8.48 -26.20
N ALA A 146 -24.02 -9.47 -25.65
CA ALA A 146 -23.82 -9.85 -24.26
C ALA A 146 -22.39 -10.38 -24.04
N PRO A 147 -21.78 -10.07 -22.88
CA PRO A 147 -20.45 -10.55 -22.53
C PRO A 147 -20.37 -12.08 -22.55
N GLU A 148 -19.26 -12.63 -23.04
CA GLU A 148 -18.99 -14.06 -22.97
C GLU A 148 -18.87 -14.51 -21.51
N LEU A 149 -19.63 -15.54 -21.14
CA LEU A 149 -19.63 -16.17 -19.82
C LEU A 149 -19.03 -17.57 -19.86
N PHE A 150 -18.46 -17.99 -18.73
CA PHE A 150 -17.79 -19.28 -18.54
C PHE A 150 -18.28 -19.96 -17.25
N ASP A 151 -18.23 -21.29 -17.24
CA ASP A 151 -18.59 -22.09 -16.07
C ASP A 151 -17.47 -22.11 -15.03
N ALA A 152 -16.21 -22.11 -15.47
CA ALA A 152 -15.07 -21.99 -14.59
C ALA A 152 -13.87 -21.28 -15.23
N PHE A 153 -13.16 -20.50 -14.42
CA PHE A 153 -11.82 -19.98 -14.73
C PHE A 153 -10.77 -20.97 -14.23
N ILE A 154 -9.81 -21.34 -15.09
CA ILE A 154 -8.73 -22.27 -14.74
C ILE A 154 -7.44 -21.49 -14.50
N CYS A 155 -6.91 -21.58 -13.28
CA CYS A 155 -5.60 -21.04 -12.91
C CYS A 155 -4.60 -22.19 -12.75
N TYR A 156 -3.45 -22.09 -13.42
CA TYR A 156 -2.41 -23.11 -13.47
C TYR A 156 -1.04 -22.49 -13.78
N CYS A 157 0.04 -23.20 -13.45
CA CYS A 157 1.39 -22.83 -13.87
C CYS A 157 1.69 -23.35 -15.27
N GLN A 158 2.60 -22.69 -16.01
CA GLN A 158 2.95 -23.13 -17.37
C GLN A 158 3.45 -24.58 -17.43
N SER A 159 4.10 -25.07 -16.38
CA SER A 159 4.53 -26.46 -16.25
C SER A 159 3.37 -27.47 -16.21
N ASP A 160 2.22 -27.06 -15.66
CA ASP A 160 1.00 -27.88 -15.57
C ASP A 160 0.16 -27.89 -16.86
N PHE A 161 0.63 -27.24 -17.93
CA PHE A 161 -0.12 -27.09 -19.18
C PHE A 161 -0.62 -28.42 -19.75
N ASN A 162 0.21 -29.47 -19.76
CA ASN A 162 -0.17 -30.77 -20.30
C ASN A 162 -1.34 -31.39 -19.52
N PHE A 163 -1.31 -31.30 -18.18
CA PHE A 163 -2.38 -31.78 -17.33
C PHE A 163 -3.67 -30.99 -17.55
N VAL A 164 -3.56 -29.66 -17.58
CA VAL A 164 -4.70 -28.77 -17.81
C VAL A 164 -5.31 -28.99 -19.18
N TYR A 165 -4.50 -29.22 -20.21
CA TYR A 165 -4.96 -29.52 -21.55
C TYR A 165 -5.81 -30.81 -21.59
N GLU A 166 -5.36 -31.88 -20.95
CA GLU A 166 -6.14 -33.11 -20.83
C GLU A 166 -7.44 -32.91 -20.05
N MET A 167 -7.39 -32.16 -18.95
CA MET A 167 -8.56 -31.81 -18.14
C MET A 167 -9.60 -31.03 -18.97
N ILE A 168 -9.16 -30.00 -19.70
CA ILE A 168 -10.04 -29.20 -20.57
C ILE A 168 -10.69 -30.11 -21.62
N ARG A 169 -9.90 -30.98 -22.26
CA ARG A 169 -10.41 -31.92 -23.26
C ARG A 169 -11.52 -32.80 -22.69
N GLN A 170 -11.35 -33.32 -21.47
CA GLN A 170 -12.38 -34.13 -20.82
C GLN A 170 -13.60 -33.31 -20.39
N LEU A 171 -13.42 -32.12 -19.84
CA LEU A 171 -14.54 -31.32 -19.32
C LEU A 171 -15.36 -30.62 -20.41
N GLU A 172 -14.72 -30.23 -21.52
CA GLU A 172 -15.38 -29.59 -22.67
C GLU A 172 -15.97 -30.61 -23.66
N GLN A 173 -15.32 -31.77 -23.90
CA GLN A 173 -15.74 -32.73 -24.93
C GLN A 173 -16.62 -33.89 -24.43
N THR A 174 -16.68 -34.14 -23.11
CA THR A 174 -17.50 -35.21 -22.54
C THR A 174 -18.90 -34.68 -22.16
N ASP A 175 -19.76 -35.53 -21.59
CA ASP A 175 -21.20 -35.29 -21.34
C ASP A 175 -21.53 -34.04 -20.49
N TYR A 176 -20.54 -33.42 -19.84
CA TYR A 176 -20.70 -32.26 -18.97
C TYR A 176 -20.82 -30.92 -19.73
N ARG A 177 -20.31 -30.83 -20.97
CA ARG A 177 -20.35 -29.61 -21.84
C ARG A 177 -20.04 -28.30 -21.10
N LEU A 178 -19.05 -28.33 -20.20
CA LEU A 178 -18.66 -27.15 -19.43
C LEU A 178 -17.87 -26.20 -20.32
N LYS A 179 -18.08 -24.89 -20.17
CA LYS A 179 -17.31 -23.88 -20.88
C LYS A 179 -16.22 -23.32 -19.96
N LEU A 180 -14.96 -23.64 -20.25
CA LEU A 180 -13.82 -23.25 -19.41
C LEU A 180 -13.14 -22.02 -19.99
N CYS A 181 -12.71 -21.10 -19.12
CA CYS A 181 -11.89 -19.96 -19.48
C CYS A 181 -10.44 -20.26 -19.13
N VAL A 182 -9.56 -20.22 -20.13
CA VAL A 182 -8.12 -20.40 -19.98
C VAL A 182 -7.44 -19.11 -20.40
N PHE A 183 -6.62 -18.54 -19.51
CA PHE A 183 -6.00 -17.24 -19.73
C PHE A 183 -5.25 -17.16 -21.08
N ASP A 184 -4.38 -18.13 -21.37
CA ASP A 184 -3.56 -18.14 -22.60
C ASP A 184 -4.36 -18.42 -23.89
N ARG A 185 -5.60 -18.90 -23.79
CA ARG A 185 -6.44 -19.27 -24.95
C ARG A 185 -7.51 -18.23 -25.24
N ASP A 186 -8.22 -17.81 -24.20
CA ASP A 186 -9.50 -17.14 -24.33
C ASP A 186 -9.40 -15.63 -24.09
N VAL A 187 -8.33 -15.14 -23.44
CA VAL A 187 -8.16 -13.74 -23.04
C VAL A 187 -7.39 -12.95 -24.09
N LEU A 188 -7.90 -11.75 -24.43
CA LEU A 188 -7.23 -10.84 -25.34
C LEU A 188 -6.01 -10.17 -24.70
N PRO A 189 -4.83 -10.17 -25.36
CA PRO A 189 -3.66 -9.47 -24.87
C PRO A 189 -3.83 -7.94 -25.03
N GLY A 190 -3.32 -7.17 -24.09
CA GLY A 190 -3.28 -5.69 -24.19
C GLY A 190 -3.79 -4.94 -22.96
N SER A 191 -4.50 -5.63 -22.06
CA SER A 191 -4.91 -5.08 -20.76
C SER A 191 -4.10 -5.68 -19.62
N CYS A 192 -4.06 -5.00 -18.47
CA CYS A 192 -3.37 -5.50 -17.27
C CYS A 192 -3.94 -6.87 -16.86
N VAL A 193 -3.06 -7.88 -16.77
CA VAL A 193 -3.40 -9.28 -16.43
C VAL A 193 -4.27 -9.35 -15.16
N TRP A 194 -3.93 -8.54 -14.16
CA TRP A 194 -4.64 -8.47 -12.88
C TRP A 194 -6.07 -7.97 -13.01
N THR A 195 -6.28 -6.88 -13.75
CA THR A 195 -7.61 -6.29 -13.98
C THR A 195 -8.50 -7.26 -14.74
N ILE A 196 -7.97 -7.89 -15.79
CA ILE A 196 -8.70 -8.89 -16.56
C ILE A 196 -9.05 -10.10 -15.69
N THR A 197 -8.06 -10.63 -14.95
CA THR A 197 -8.27 -11.81 -14.09
C THR A 197 -9.32 -11.52 -13.03
N SER A 198 -9.30 -10.32 -12.44
CA SER A 198 -10.33 -9.86 -11.49
C SER A 198 -11.71 -9.84 -12.12
N GLU A 199 -11.84 -9.23 -13.31
CA GLU A 199 -13.13 -9.12 -13.98
C GLU A 199 -13.67 -10.48 -14.45
N LEU A 200 -12.79 -11.39 -14.88
CA LEU A 200 -13.16 -12.76 -15.24
C LEU A 200 -13.70 -13.53 -14.03
N ILE A 201 -13.02 -13.45 -12.89
CA ILE A 201 -13.43 -14.14 -11.65
C ILE A 201 -14.73 -13.54 -11.09
N GLU A 202 -14.87 -12.21 -11.11
CA GLU A 202 -16.00 -11.52 -10.48
C GLU A 202 -17.26 -11.56 -11.35
N LYS A 203 -17.13 -11.30 -12.67
CA LYS A 203 -18.28 -11.01 -13.54
C LYS A 203 -18.52 -12.04 -14.63
N ARG A 204 -17.50 -12.80 -15.06
CA ARG A 204 -17.61 -13.70 -16.23
C ARG A 204 -17.64 -15.19 -15.89
N CYS A 205 -17.10 -15.61 -14.75
CA CYS A 205 -16.95 -17.02 -14.37
C CYS A 205 -17.75 -17.38 -13.12
N ARG A 206 -18.40 -18.54 -13.12
CA ARG A 206 -19.20 -19.01 -11.96
C ARG A 206 -18.35 -19.65 -10.86
N ARG A 207 -17.25 -20.28 -11.23
CA ARG A 207 -16.32 -20.99 -10.35
C ARG A 207 -14.88 -20.67 -10.74
N MET A 208 -13.95 -20.85 -9.81
CA MET A 208 -12.52 -20.85 -10.07
C MET A 208 -11.97 -22.23 -9.71
N VAL A 209 -11.18 -22.80 -10.62
CA VAL A 209 -10.46 -24.05 -10.41
C VAL A 209 -8.98 -23.72 -10.41
N VAL A 210 -8.31 -24.08 -9.33
CA VAL A 210 -6.87 -23.88 -9.16
C VAL A 210 -6.19 -25.23 -9.21
N VAL A 211 -5.24 -25.38 -10.14
CA VAL A 211 -4.36 -26.55 -10.21
C VAL A 211 -3.14 -26.26 -9.35
N ILE A 212 -3.00 -27.01 -8.26
CA ILE A 212 -1.89 -26.83 -7.32
C ILE A 212 -0.81 -27.87 -7.61
N SER A 213 0.36 -27.41 -8.04
CA SER A 213 1.62 -28.14 -8.11
C SER A 213 2.64 -27.56 -7.12
N ASP A 214 3.77 -28.25 -6.87
CA ASP A 214 4.84 -27.73 -6.00
C ASP A 214 5.38 -26.39 -6.54
N GLU A 215 5.44 -26.23 -7.86
CA GLU A 215 5.84 -24.98 -8.53
C GLU A 215 4.77 -23.88 -8.43
N TYR A 216 3.49 -24.25 -8.28
CA TYR A 216 2.39 -23.31 -8.06
C TYR A 216 2.49 -22.63 -6.68
N LEU A 217 2.98 -23.36 -5.68
CA LEU A 217 3.18 -22.83 -4.31
C LEU A 217 4.34 -21.83 -4.24
N ASP A 218 5.32 -21.95 -5.12
CA ASP A 218 6.49 -21.06 -5.19
C ASP A 218 6.29 -19.82 -6.08
N SER A 219 5.18 -19.74 -6.81
CA SER A 219 4.89 -18.62 -7.73
C SER A 219 4.11 -17.49 -7.04
N ASP A 220 4.78 -16.35 -6.84
CA ASP A 220 4.16 -15.12 -6.29
C ASP A 220 2.90 -14.68 -7.06
N ALA A 221 2.87 -14.91 -8.38
CA ALA A 221 1.73 -14.55 -9.20
C ALA A 221 0.51 -15.45 -8.92
N CYS A 222 0.74 -16.74 -8.71
CA CYS A 222 -0.27 -17.74 -8.41
C CYS A 222 -0.83 -17.58 -6.99
N ASP A 223 0.05 -17.26 -6.03
CA ASP A 223 -0.33 -16.92 -4.65
C ASP A 223 -1.20 -15.66 -4.60
N PHE A 224 -0.85 -14.62 -5.35
CA PHE A 224 -1.69 -13.41 -5.44
C PHE A 224 -3.07 -13.73 -6.03
N GLN A 225 -3.14 -14.44 -7.17
CA GLN A 225 -4.44 -14.78 -7.79
C GLN A 225 -5.33 -15.60 -6.85
N THR A 226 -4.74 -16.55 -6.12
CA THR A 226 -5.45 -17.36 -5.13
C THR A 226 -5.93 -16.51 -3.95
N LYS A 227 -5.05 -15.69 -3.36
CA LYS A 227 -5.41 -14.78 -2.25
C LYS A 227 -6.49 -13.78 -2.66
N PHE A 228 -6.39 -13.23 -3.86
CA PHE A 228 -7.35 -12.29 -4.40
C PHE A 228 -8.71 -12.96 -4.62
N ALA A 229 -8.75 -14.14 -5.24
CA ALA A 229 -9.98 -14.91 -5.40
C ALA A 229 -10.63 -15.29 -4.06
N LEU A 230 -9.83 -15.64 -3.05
CA LEU A 230 -10.29 -15.90 -1.69
C LEU A 230 -10.89 -14.64 -1.04
N SER A 231 -10.32 -13.45 -1.31
CA SER A 231 -10.83 -12.18 -0.78
C SER A 231 -12.16 -11.75 -1.40
N LEU A 232 -12.40 -12.07 -2.68
CA LEU A 232 -13.63 -11.73 -3.39
C LEU A 232 -14.82 -12.64 -3.04
N CYS A 233 -14.58 -13.79 -2.41
CA CYS A 233 -15.62 -14.79 -2.13
C CYS A 233 -15.52 -15.36 -0.71
N PRO A 234 -15.90 -14.62 0.34
CA PRO A 234 -16.09 -15.21 1.67
C PRO A 234 -17.31 -16.16 1.63
N GLY A 235 -17.09 -17.44 1.31
CA GLY A 235 -18.09 -18.51 1.46
C GLY A 235 -18.43 -19.37 0.24
N LYS A 236 -17.72 -19.30 -0.90
CA LYS A 236 -17.91 -20.26 -2.02
C LYS A 236 -16.93 -21.43 -1.92
N PRO A 237 -17.34 -22.67 -2.23
CA PRO A 237 -16.45 -23.83 -2.18
C PRO A 237 -15.41 -23.77 -3.30
N LEU A 238 -14.13 -23.60 -2.93
CA LEU A 238 -13.00 -23.84 -3.82
C LEU A 238 -12.86 -25.35 -4.06
N SER A 239 -12.68 -25.74 -5.31
CA SER A 239 -12.38 -27.13 -5.68
C SER A 239 -10.89 -27.22 -6.00
N TYR A 240 -10.15 -27.93 -5.14
CA TYR A 240 -8.73 -28.18 -5.32
C TYR A 240 -8.53 -29.46 -6.13
N LEU A 241 -7.76 -29.38 -7.21
CA LEU A 241 -7.31 -30.56 -7.94
C LEU A 241 -5.81 -30.73 -7.70
N PRO A 242 -5.35 -31.86 -7.11
CA PRO A 242 -3.94 -32.10 -6.92
C PRO A 242 -3.26 -32.27 -8.28
N GLY A 243 -2.25 -31.42 -8.55
CA GLY A 243 -1.33 -31.60 -9.66
C GLY A 243 -0.50 -32.87 -9.43
N LYS A 244 -0.19 -33.59 -10.52
CA LYS A 244 0.76 -34.70 -10.43
C LYS A 244 2.17 -34.13 -10.39
N GLY A 245 2.90 -34.41 -9.31
CA GLY A 245 4.36 -34.27 -9.26
C GLY A 245 5.07 -35.24 -10.19
#